data_AF-A0A918C3Q0-F1
#
_entry.id   AF-A0A918C3Q0-F1
#
_cell.length_a   1.000
_cell.length_b   1.000
_cell.length_c   1.000
_cell.angle_alpha   90.00
_cell.angle_beta   90.00
_cell.angle_gamma   90.00
#
_symmetry.space_group_name_H-M   'P 1'
#
loop_
_entity.id
_entity.type
_entity.pdbx_description
1 polymer ?
#
loop_
_entity_poly.entity_id
_entity_poly.type
_entity_poly.pdbx_seq_one_letter_code
_entity_poly.pdbx_strand_id
1 'polypeptide(L)'
;MKSAALTSSLTAFLLAAGLSDAASSDLLKGIASDGVFVQVRPLPQDRVLKGERGYELMPGQFGGQWSVVLGGAQNAASSVRFTFLGGTDALAKSGPTIGKLLGRMVGRAATSCFNIGTERLPALQSWLTDTVKTGQPVNLERSFGALRVQLLIALSGSSEIDVLLSRSGAPGSAAWASTCQK
;
A
#
# COMPACT_ATOMS: atom_id res chain seq x y z
N MET A 1 -17.83 51.83 -18.80
CA MET A 1 -16.68 50.92 -18.59
C MET A 1 -16.88 50.17 -17.28
N LYS A 2 -17.51 48.99 -17.32
CA LYS A 2 -17.66 48.10 -16.14
C LYS A 2 -17.67 46.64 -16.61
N SER A 3 -16.94 45.83 -15.83
CA SER A 3 -17.02 44.37 -15.70
C SER A 3 -16.41 43.48 -16.79
N ALA A 4 -15.37 42.74 -16.39
CA ALA A 4 -15.27 41.31 -16.67
C ALA A 4 -14.40 40.67 -15.57
N ALA A 5 -15.02 39.79 -14.79
CA ALA A 5 -14.41 38.97 -13.77
C ALA A 5 -13.59 37.83 -14.40
N LEU A 6 -12.40 37.55 -13.88
CA LEU A 6 -11.68 36.31 -14.20
C LEU A 6 -12.16 35.20 -13.27
N THR A 7 -12.87 34.25 -13.88
CA THR A 7 -13.28 32.96 -13.33
C THR A 7 -12.07 32.08 -13.03
N SER A 8 -11.93 31.69 -11.76
CA SER A 8 -11.06 30.60 -11.30
C SER A 8 -11.62 29.25 -11.79
N SER A 9 -10.86 28.54 -12.61
CA SER A 9 -11.21 27.17 -13.01
C SER A 9 -10.90 26.20 -11.87
N LEU A 10 -11.94 25.78 -11.15
CA LEU A 10 -11.95 24.55 -10.35
C LEU A 10 -11.84 23.35 -11.30
N THR A 11 -10.70 22.66 -11.31
CA THR A 11 -10.64 21.27 -11.79
C THR A 11 -11.03 20.36 -10.63
N ALA A 12 -12.33 20.15 -10.46
CA ALA A 12 -12.86 19.11 -9.58
C ALA A 12 -12.54 17.74 -10.20
N PHE A 13 -11.60 17.01 -9.60
CA PHE A 13 -11.41 15.59 -9.89
C PHE A 13 -12.65 14.82 -9.40
N LEU A 14 -13.37 14.21 -10.34
CA LEU A 14 -14.49 13.29 -10.10
C LEU A 14 -14.00 12.05 -9.35
N LEU A 15 -13.97 12.12 -8.01
CA LEU A 15 -13.99 10.98 -7.11
C LEU A 15 -15.46 10.57 -6.90
N ALA A 16 -16.01 9.77 -7.81
CA ALA A 16 -17.36 9.24 -7.65
C ALA A 16 -17.38 7.71 -7.68
N ALA A 17 -17.98 7.17 -6.60
CA ALA A 17 -18.47 5.81 -6.35
C ALA A 17 -17.49 4.79 -5.74
N GLY A 18 -17.63 4.55 -4.43
CA GLY A 18 -17.29 3.27 -3.79
C GLY A 18 -16.37 3.28 -2.57
N LEU A 19 -15.86 4.42 -2.11
CA LEU A 19 -15.04 4.52 -0.90
C LEU A 19 -15.92 4.66 0.37
N SER A 20 -16.82 3.71 0.63
CA SER A 20 -17.77 3.76 1.75
C SER A 20 -17.17 3.34 3.11
N ASP A 21 -15.87 3.55 3.29
CA ASP A 21 -15.24 3.46 4.60
C ASP A 21 -14.18 4.55 4.66
N ALA A 22 -14.42 5.56 5.48
CA ALA A 22 -13.65 6.81 5.56
C ALA A 22 -12.15 6.57 5.66
N ALA A 23 -11.80 5.42 6.21
CA ALA A 23 -10.48 5.09 6.64
C ALA A 23 -9.64 4.27 5.64
N SER A 24 -10.29 3.36 4.90
CA SER A 24 -9.75 2.90 3.61
C SER A 24 -9.52 4.11 2.69
N SER A 25 -10.41 5.11 2.78
CA SER A 25 -10.25 6.36 2.04
C SER A 25 -9.01 7.15 2.51
N ASP A 26 -8.66 7.18 3.80
CA ASP A 26 -7.50 7.96 4.28
C ASP A 26 -6.16 7.35 3.87
N LEU A 27 -6.01 6.02 3.96
CA LEU A 27 -4.83 5.33 3.42
C LEU A 27 -4.71 5.56 1.91
N LEU A 28 -5.79 5.35 1.16
CA LEU A 28 -5.78 5.49 -0.30
C LEU A 28 -5.60 6.94 -0.75
N LYS A 29 -6.19 7.91 -0.06
CA LYS A 29 -5.92 9.35 -0.25
C LYS A 29 -4.45 9.67 0.03
N GLY A 30 -3.88 9.10 1.10
CA GLY A 30 -2.47 9.24 1.41
C GLY A 30 -1.57 8.72 0.30
N ILE A 31 -1.87 7.53 -0.24
CA ILE A 31 -1.14 6.92 -1.37
C ILE A 31 -1.28 7.78 -2.64
N ALA A 32 -2.48 8.30 -2.95
CA ALA A 32 -2.71 9.14 -4.11
C ALA A 32 -2.07 10.53 -3.98
N SER A 33 -2.03 11.11 -2.78
CA SER A 33 -1.48 12.44 -2.52
C SER A 33 0.03 12.55 -2.78
N ASP A 34 0.74 11.42 -2.84
CA ASP A 34 2.16 11.37 -3.18
C ASP A 34 2.44 11.68 -4.67
N GLY A 35 1.42 11.82 -5.51
CA GLY A 35 1.54 12.14 -6.93
C GLY A 35 2.11 11.01 -7.80
N VAL A 36 2.54 9.90 -7.18
CA VAL A 36 3.04 8.70 -7.87
C VAL A 36 1.88 7.92 -8.48
N PHE A 37 0.84 7.66 -7.70
CA PHE A 37 -0.33 6.90 -8.11
C PHE A 37 -1.41 7.89 -8.52
N VAL A 38 -1.60 8.03 -9.83
CA VAL A 38 -2.54 9.00 -10.41
C VAL A 38 -3.97 8.51 -10.37
N GLN A 39 -4.16 7.20 -10.18
CA GLN A 39 -5.48 6.60 -10.06
C GLN A 39 -5.48 5.41 -9.12
N VAL A 40 -6.58 5.26 -8.38
CA VAL A 40 -6.89 4.10 -7.53
C VAL A 40 -8.23 3.54 -8.01
N ARG A 41 -8.28 2.24 -8.30
CA ARG A 41 -9.50 1.56 -8.77
C ARG A 41 -9.77 0.32 -7.91
N PRO A 42 -11.03 0.01 -7.55
CA PRO A 42 -11.34 -1.24 -6.88
C PRO A 42 -10.91 -2.45 -7.72
N LEU A 43 -10.36 -3.48 -7.07
CA LEU A 43 -10.13 -4.77 -7.70
C LEU A 43 -11.46 -5.52 -7.89
N PRO A 44 -11.60 -6.29 -8.99
CA PRO A 44 -12.67 -7.26 -9.18
C PRO A 44 -12.82 -8.23 -8.00
N GLN A 45 -14.05 -8.63 -7.69
CA GLN A 45 -14.36 -9.48 -6.53
C GLN A 45 -13.74 -10.89 -6.59
N ASP A 46 -13.46 -11.40 -7.78
CA ASP A 46 -12.77 -12.67 -8.01
C ASP A 46 -11.26 -12.60 -7.69
N ARG A 47 -10.70 -11.39 -7.54
CA ARG A 47 -9.29 -11.16 -7.17
C ARG A 47 -9.09 -10.85 -5.69
N VAL A 48 -10.16 -10.86 -4.88
CA VAL A 48 -10.12 -10.57 -3.44
C VAL A 48 -10.90 -11.62 -2.67
N LEU A 49 -10.43 -11.99 -1.48
CA LEU A 49 -11.14 -12.98 -0.67
C LEU A 49 -12.38 -12.36 -0.02
N LYS A 50 -13.33 -13.22 0.37
CA LYS A 50 -14.53 -12.77 1.08
C LYS A 50 -14.14 -12.03 2.37
N GLY A 51 -14.51 -10.76 2.45
CA GLY A 51 -14.20 -9.88 3.59
C GLY A 51 -12.99 -8.96 3.36
N GLU A 52 -12.30 -9.10 2.23
CA GLU A 52 -11.23 -8.20 1.81
C GLU A 52 -11.74 -7.10 0.88
N ARG A 53 -10.95 -6.03 0.78
CA ARG A 53 -11.13 -4.95 -0.19
C ARG A 53 -9.82 -4.74 -0.92
N GLY A 54 -9.83 -4.92 -2.23
CA GLY A 54 -8.66 -4.74 -3.07
C GLY A 54 -8.75 -3.48 -3.90
N TYR A 55 -7.61 -2.85 -4.13
CA TYR A 55 -7.49 -1.69 -4.99
C TYR A 55 -6.26 -1.84 -5.88
N GLU A 56 -6.45 -1.65 -7.17
CA GLU A 56 -5.37 -1.44 -8.12
C GLU A 56 -4.88 0.00 -8.00
N LEU A 57 -3.56 0.15 -7.95
CA LEU A 57 -2.87 1.43 -7.89
C LEU A 57 -2.22 1.63 -9.26
N MET A 58 -2.59 2.70 -9.97
CA MET A 58 -2.05 3.00 -11.29
C MET A 58 -0.93 4.04 -11.13
N PRO A 59 0.34 3.64 -11.18
CA PRO A 59 1.45 4.59 -11.18
C PRO A 59 1.48 5.37 -12.49
N GLY A 60 1.77 6.67 -12.43
CA GLY A 60 1.87 7.49 -13.64
C GLY A 60 3.10 7.17 -14.51
N GLN A 61 4.22 6.74 -13.90
CA GLN A 61 5.52 6.58 -14.60
C GLN A 61 6.31 5.32 -14.20
N PHE A 62 5.87 4.60 -13.17
CA PHE A 62 6.58 3.42 -12.66
C PHE A 62 5.91 2.19 -13.25
N GLY A 63 6.62 1.40 -14.07
CA GLY A 63 6.02 0.22 -14.71
C GLY A 63 5.49 -0.81 -13.70
N GLY A 64 4.85 -1.85 -14.23
CA GLY A 64 4.26 -2.94 -13.44
C GLY A 64 2.85 -2.63 -12.91
N GLN A 65 2.20 -3.68 -12.41
CA GLN A 65 0.89 -3.60 -11.77
C GLN A 65 1.10 -3.51 -10.26
N TRP A 66 0.36 -2.61 -9.63
CA TRP A 66 0.44 -2.38 -8.20
C TRP A 66 -0.94 -2.58 -7.60
N SER A 67 -1.02 -3.22 -6.44
CA SER A 67 -2.27 -3.34 -5.72
C SER A 67 -2.07 -3.31 -4.23
N VAL A 68 -3.16 -2.95 -3.53
CA VAL A 68 -3.28 -3.05 -2.09
C VAL A 68 -4.55 -3.81 -1.76
N VAL A 69 -4.47 -4.76 -0.84
CA VAL A 69 -5.59 -5.49 -0.28
C VAL A 69 -5.68 -5.21 1.20
N LEU A 70 -6.85 -4.77 1.65
CA LEU A 70 -7.18 -4.43 3.02
C LEU A 70 -8.12 -5.49 3.60
N GLY A 71 -7.85 -5.92 4.82
CA GLY A 71 -8.56 -7.01 5.47
C GLY A 71 -7.80 -8.33 5.34
N GLY A 72 -8.26 -9.35 6.08
CA GLY A 72 -7.67 -10.68 6.05
C GLY A 72 -8.73 -11.75 5.80
N ALA A 73 -8.32 -12.87 5.20
CA ALA A 73 -9.11 -14.09 5.13
C ALA A 73 -9.63 -14.48 6.52
N GLN A 74 -10.85 -15.01 6.61
CA GLN A 74 -11.77 -15.19 7.75
C GLN A 74 -11.25 -15.37 9.21
N ASN A 75 -9.95 -15.59 9.46
CA ASN A 75 -9.34 -15.73 10.78
C ASN A 75 -8.07 -14.87 11.02
N ALA A 76 -7.56 -14.15 10.02
CA ALA A 76 -6.46 -13.21 10.17
C ALA A 76 -7.03 -11.81 10.45
N ALA A 77 -7.13 -11.46 11.73
CA ALA A 77 -7.62 -10.16 12.16
C ALA A 77 -6.69 -9.04 11.63
N SER A 78 -7.17 -8.30 10.62
CA SER A 78 -6.50 -7.20 9.90
C SER A 78 -5.09 -7.41 9.39
N SER A 79 -5.03 -7.64 8.09
CA SER A 79 -3.84 -7.47 7.27
C SER A 79 -3.98 -6.31 6.29
N VAL A 80 -2.84 -5.77 5.90
CA VAL A 80 -2.68 -4.97 4.69
C VAL A 80 -1.64 -5.66 3.83
N ARG A 81 -2.00 -6.00 2.59
CA ARG A 81 -1.07 -6.58 1.62
C ARG A 81 -0.83 -5.59 0.50
N PHE A 82 0.43 -5.31 0.19
CA PHE A 82 0.84 -4.61 -1.01
C PHE A 82 1.47 -5.60 -1.98
N THR A 83 1.08 -5.53 -3.24
CA THR A 83 1.60 -6.40 -4.29
C THR A 83 2.12 -5.56 -5.45
N PHE A 84 3.30 -5.91 -5.94
CA PHE A 84 3.89 -5.41 -7.17
C PHE A 84 4.11 -6.59 -8.13
N LEU A 85 3.62 -6.46 -9.37
CA LEU A 85 3.88 -7.40 -10.45
C LEU A 85 4.57 -6.65 -11.59
N GLY A 86 5.81 -7.03 -11.88
CA GLY A 86 6.62 -6.45 -12.96
C GLY A 86 7.16 -7.52 -13.91
N GLY A 87 7.70 -7.08 -15.04
CA GLY A 87 8.51 -7.95 -15.90
C GLY A 87 9.74 -8.51 -15.15
N THR A 88 10.34 -9.57 -15.66
CA THR A 88 11.53 -10.22 -15.05
C THR A 88 12.68 -9.25 -14.80
N ASP A 89 12.84 -8.24 -15.66
CA ASP A 89 13.91 -7.24 -15.53
C ASP A 89 13.55 -6.06 -14.62
N ALA A 90 12.29 -5.92 -14.22
CA ALA A 90 11.81 -4.73 -13.51
C ALA A 90 12.51 -4.58 -12.15
N LEU A 91 12.74 -5.68 -11.44
CA LEU A 91 13.48 -5.69 -10.18
C LEU A 91 14.95 -5.32 -10.38
N ALA A 92 15.62 -5.88 -11.39
CA ALA A 92 17.02 -5.56 -11.67
C ALA A 92 17.22 -4.09 -12.07
N LYS A 93 16.30 -3.53 -12.86
CA LYS A 93 16.41 -2.16 -13.39
C LYS A 93 15.86 -1.11 -12.43
N SER A 94 14.84 -1.44 -11.64
CA SER A 94 14.05 -0.47 -10.86
C SER A 94 13.86 -0.86 -9.40
N GLY A 95 14.53 -1.91 -8.90
CA GLY A 95 14.46 -2.38 -7.52
C GLY A 95 14.60 -1.28 -6.46
N PRO A 96 15.59 -0.36 -6.55
CA PRO A 96 15.69 0.77 -5.61
C PRO A 96 14.44 1.66 -5.58
N THR A 97 13.84 1.93 -6.75
CA THR A 97 12.64 2.77 -6.88
C THR A 97 11.41 2.04 -6.36
N ILE A 98 11.25 0.77 -6.73
CA ILE A 98 10.17 -0.11 -6.27
C ILE A 98 10.24 -0.23 -4.74
N GLY A 99 11.42 -0.48 -4.18
CA GLY A 99 11.65 -0.57 -2.74
C GLY A 99 11.31 0.71 -1.99
N LYS A 100 11.70 1.88 -2.53
CA LYS A 100 11.31 3.18 -1.96
C LYS A 100 9.81 3.41 -1.99
N LEU A 101 9.13 3.02 -3.08
CA LEU A 101 7.68 3.16 -3.22
C LEU A 101 6.94 2.26 -2.24
N LEU A 102 7.29 0.98 -2.19
CA LEU A 102 6.76 0.04 -1.20
C LEU A 102 7.03 0.54 0.21
N GLY A 103 8.26 0.96 0.53
CA GLY A 103 8.61 1.45 1.86
C GLY A 103 7.73 2.62 2.31
N ARG A 104 7.47 3.58 1.42
CA ARG A 104 6.56 4.69 1.71
C ARG A 104 5.13 4.22 1.97
N MET A 105 4.57 3.38 1.09
CA MET A 105 3.20 2.86 1.26
C MET A 105 3.05 2.03 2.54
N VAL A 106 4.03 1.17 2.81
CA VAL A 106 4.11 0.33 4.01
C VAL A 106 4.22 1.21 5.26
N GLY A 107 5.02 2.29 5.22
CA GLY A 107 5.10 3.25 6.31
C GLY A 107 3.76 3.95 6.59
N ARG A 108 3.04 4.37 5.54
CA ARG A 108 1.69 4.94 5.68
C ARG A 108 0.71 3.95 6.27
N ALA A 109 0.69 2.70 5.78
CA ALA A 109 -0.16 1.66 6.36
C ALA A 109 0.22 1.36 7.82
N ALA A 110 1.51 1.32 8.14
CA ALA A 110 1.99 1.11 9.51
C ALA A 110 1.46 2.20 10.46
N THR A 111 1.47 3.47 10.07
CA THR A 111 0.91 4.56 10.88
C THR A 111 -0.62 4.52 10.93
N SER A 112 -1.27 4.40 9.77
CA SER A 112 -2.72 4.59 9.64
C SER A 112 -3.54 3.38 10.08
N CYS A 113 -3.04 2.16 9.84
CA CYS A 113 -3.73 0.91 10.16
C CYS A 113 -3.25 0.27 11.46
N PHE A 114 -1.96 0.41 11.78
CA PHE A 114 -1.32 -0.33 12.88
C PHE A 114 -0.84 0.56 14.03
N ASN A 115 -1.07 1.88 13.93
CA ASN A 115 -0.67 2.88 14.92
C ASN A 115 0.81 2.78 15.33
N ILE A 116 1.68 2.52 14.34
CA ILE A 116 3.12 2.47 14.56
C ILE A 116 3.67 3.89 14.68
N GLY A 117 4.46 4.11 15.73
CA GLY A 117 5.13 5.38 15.99
C GLY A 117 6.09 5.78 14.87
N THR A 118 6.16 7.08 14.61
CA THR A 118 6.96 7.65 13.51
C THR A 118 8.46 7.37 13.68
N GLU A 119 8.92 7.14 14.91
CA GLU A 119 10.31 6.81 15.24
C GLU A 119 10.77 5.47 14.63
N ARG A 120 9.84 4.57 14.30
CA ARG A 120 10.15 3.25 13.73
C ARG A 120 10.11 3.22 12.22
N LEU A 121 9.50 4.23 11.59
CA LEU A 121 9.30 4.26 10.14
C LEU A 121 10.60 4.26 9.35
N PRO A 122 11.67 5.01 9.73
CA PRO A 122 12.92 4.97 8.97
C PRO A 122 13.54 3.57 8.93
N ALA A 123 13.49 2.83 10.04
CA ALA A 123 14.03 1.48 10.12
C ALA A 123 13.21 0.49 9.26
N LEU A 124 11.88 0.60 9.30
CA LEU A 124 10.98 -0.20 8.46
C LEU A 124 11.20 0.08 6.97
N GLN A 125 11.26 1.35 6.59
CA GLN A 125 11.44 1.79 5.21
C GLN A 125 12.80 1.40 4.65
N SER A 126 13.87 1.56 5.43
CA SER A 126 15.22 1.17 5.01
C SER A 126 15.30 -0.33 4.81
N TRP A 127 14.86 -1.12 5.80
CA TRP A 127 14.90 -2.58 5.70
C TRP A 127 14.19 -3.09 4.44
N LEU A 128 13.00 -2.55 4.14
CA LEU A 128 12.23 -2.96 2.97
C LEU A 128 12.91 -2.49 1.67
N THR A 129 13.38 -1.25 1.62
CA THR A 129 14.09 -0.70 0.46
C THR A 129 15.35 -1.49 0.15
N ASP A 130 16.16 -1.78 1.17
CA ASP A 130 17.42 -2.51 1.04
C ASP A 130 17.18 -3.95 0.58
N THR A 131 16.15 -4.60 1.13
CA THR A 131 15.81 -5.97 0.74
C THR A 131 15.33 -6.04 -0.72
N VAL A 132 14.39 -5.17 -1.11
CA VAL A 132 13.87 -5.12 -2.48
C VAL A 132 14.96 -4.72 -3.49
N LYS A 133 15.88 -3.83 -3.10
CA LYS A 133 17.03 -3.42 -3.92
C LYS A 133 17.94 -4.59 -4.30
N THR A 134 18.01 -5.66 -3.50
CA THR A 134 18.80 -6.85 -3.87
C THR A 134 18.27 -7.54 -5.13
N GLY A 135 16.97 -7.40 -5.41
CA GLY A 135 16.30 -8.07 -6.52
C GLY A 135 16.32 -9.60 -6.44
N GLN A 136 16.71 -10.17 -5.29
CA GLN A 136 16.80 -11.62 -5.12
C GLN A 136 15.48 -12.20 -4.60
N PRO A 137 15.17 -13.46 -4.93
CA PRO A 137 14.07 -14.17 -4.30
C PRO A 137 14.31 -14.25 -2.79
N VAL A 138 13.30 -13.86 -2.02
CA VAL A 138 13.36 -13.89 -0.55
C VAL A 138 12.00 -14.20 0.03
N ASN A 139 11.98 -14.81 1.21
CA ASN A 139 10.81 -14.91 2.08
C ASN A 139 11.28 -14.55 3.48
N LEU A 140 11.15 -13.27 3.83
CA LEU A 140 11.67 -12.72 5.07
C LEU A 140 10.53 -12.15 5.90
N GLU A 141 10.66 -12.29 7.20
CA GLU A 141 9.74 -11.71 8.15
C GLU A 141 10.52 -10.87 9.17
N ARG A 142 9.97 -9.71 9.52
CA ARG A 142 10.52 -8.85 10.56
C ARG A 142 9.43 -8.16 11.35
N SER A 143 9.66 -8.03 12.66
CA SER A 143 8.77 -7.30 13.56
C SER A 143 9.32 -5.93 13.90
N PHE A 144 8.42 -4.96 14.02
CA PHE A 144 8.66 -3.57 14.39
C PHE A 144 7.80 -3.23 15.62
N GLY A 145 8.04 -3.97 16.72
CA GLY A 145 7.15 -4.04 17.88
C GLY A 145 5.94 -4.91 17.59
N ALA A 146 4.74 -4.33 17.69
CA ALA A 146 3.50 -5.07 17.45
C ALA A 146 3.18 -5.27 15.96
N LEU A 147 3.85 -4.56 15.04
CA LEU A 147 3.71 -4.78 13.60
C LEU A 147 4.65 -5.90 13.16
N ARG A 148 4.10 -6.93 12.52
CA ARG A 148 4.81 -7.96 11.78
C ARG A 148 4.73 -7.63 10.29
N VAL A 149 5.87 -7.68 9.61
CA VAL A 149 5.97 -7.45 8.17
C VAL A 149 6.62 -8.67 7.53
N GLN A 150 5.90 -9.30 6.62
CA GLN A 150 6.42 -10.36 5.78
C GLN A 150 6.64 -9.82 4.37
N LEU A 151 7.82 -10.07 3.82
CA LEU A 151 8.22 -9.69 2.46
C LEU A 151 8.55 -10.96 1.70
N LEU A 152 7.84 -11.18 0.60
CA LEU A 152 8.07 -12.24 -0.37
C LEU A 152 8.48 -11.60 -1.70
N ILE A 153 9.57 -12.08 -2.28
CA ILE A 153 9.98 -11.76 -3.65
C ILE A 153 10.08 -13.07 -4.42
N ALA A 154 9.30 -13.20 -5.50
CA ALA A 154 9.28 -14.36 -6.38
C ALA A 154 9.68 -13.96 -7.81
N LEU A 155 10.49 -14.81 -8.46
CA LEU A 155 10.98 -14.63 -9.82
C LEU A 155 10.56 -15.85 -10.66
N SER A 156 9.31 -15.91 -11.10
CA SER A 156 8.77 -17.04 -11.86
C SER A 156 8.03 -16.56 -13.11
N GLY A 157 8.77 -16.28 -14.19
CA GLY A 157 8.22 -15.68 -15.41
C GLY A 157 7.84 -14.20 -15.30
N SER A 158 7.65 -13.70 -14.08
CA SER A 158 7.49 -12.29 -13.70
C SER A 158 8.20 -12.02 -12.37
N SER A 159 8.48 -10.74 -12.11
CA SER A 159 8.91 -10.26 -10.79
C SER A 159 7.68 -9.97 -9.94
N GLU A 160 7.47 -10.73 -8.89
CA GLU A 160 6.39 -10.51 -7.91
C GLU A 160 6.98 -10.13 -6.56
N ILE A 161 6.44 -9.08 -5.96
CA ILE A 161 6.78 -8.65 -4.61
C ILE A 161 5.51 -8.51 -3.81
N ASP A 162 5.41 -9.27 -2.73
CA ASP A 162 4.33 -9.18 -1.76
C ASP A 162 4.87 -8.68 -0.44
N VAL A 163 4.20 -7.67 0.11
CA VAL A 163 4.45 -7.17 1.46
C VAL A 163 3.18 -7.29 2.27
N LEU A 164 3.18 -8.19 3.26
CA LEU A 164 2.08 -8.41 4.18
C LEU A 164 2.37 -7.77 5.53
N LEU A 165 1.54 -6.82 5.92
CA LEU A 165 1.53 -6.24 7.26
C LEU A 165 0.45 -6.93 8.08
N SER A 166 0.80 -7.36 9.28
CA SER A 166 -0.11 -7.94 10.26
C SER A 166 0.33 -7.57 11.67
N ARG A 167 -0.50 -7.78 12.67
CA ARG A 167 -0.11 -7.56 14.07
C ARG A 167 0.44 -8.86 14.67
N SER A 168 1.54 -8.77 15.42
CA SER A 168 2.01 -9.86 16.28
C SER A 168 1.30 -9.81 17.63
N GLY A 169 0.71 -10.93 18.06
CA GLY A 169 0.10 -11.09 19.39
C GLY A 169 -1.43 -10.96 19.43
N ALA A 170 -2.02 -11.28 20.59
CA ALA A 170 -3.47 -11.28 20.80
C ALA A 170 -4.06 -9.85 20.76
N PRO A 171 -5.27 -9.65 20.21
CA PRO A 171 -5.95 -8.36 20.21
C PRO A 171 -6.15 -7.86 21.66
N GLY A 172 -5.70 -6.64 21.99
CA GLY A 172 -5.98 -6.03 23.31
C GLY A 172 -5.00 -4.97 23.83
N SER A 173 -3.77 -4.83 23.29
CA SER A 173 -2.75 -3.93 23.90
C SER A 173 -2.74 -2.48 23.40
N ALA A 174 -3.62 -2.11 22.48
CA ALA A 174 -3.98 -0.73 22.11
C ALA A 174 -5.18 -0.82 21.16
N ALA A 175 -6.13 0.10 21.29
CA ALA A 175 -7.29 0.18 20.38
C ALA A 175 -6.76 0.20 18.94
N TRP A 176 -7.30 -0.67 18.08
CA TRP A 176 -7.03 -0.57 16.65
C TRP A 176 -7.40 0.84 16.22
N ALA A 177 -6.59 1.44 15.35
CA ALA A 177 -7.18 2.41 14.48
C ALA A 177 -8.18 1.58 13.66
N SER A 178 -9.49 1.82 13.81
CA SER A 178 -10.57 1.15 13.07
C SER A 178 -10.41 1.29 11.55
N THR A 179 -9.35 1.96 11.15
CA THR A 179 -9.09 2.59 9.88
C THR A 179 -8.91 1.60 8.73
N CYS A 180 -8.46 0.39 9.05
CA CYS A 180 -8.26 -0.69 8.07
C CYS A 180 -9.05 -1.94 8.45
N GLN A 181 -9.95 -1.79 9.42
CA GLN A 181 -10.98 -2.78 9.76
C GLN A 181 -12.15 -2.67 8.80
N LYS A 182 -12.97 -3.71 8.79
CA LYS A 182 -14.29 -3.69 8.19
C LYS A 182 -15.25 -2.88 9.03
#